data_AF-A0A7W6B6E1-F1
#
_entry.id   AF-A0A7W6B6E1-F1
#
_cell.length_a   1.000
_cell.length_b   1.000
_cell.length_c   1.000
_cell.angle_alpha   90.00
_cell.angle_beta   90.00
_cell.angle_gamma   90.00
#
_symmetry.space_group_name_H-M   'P 1'
#
loop_
_entity.id
_entity.type
_entity.pdbx_description
1 polymer ?
#
loop_
_entity_poly.entity_id
_entity_poly.type
_entity_poly.pdbx_seq_one_letter_code
_entity_poly.pdbx_strand_id
1 'polypeptide(L)'
;MDEWRAGMTTSCPVDLVDRREGLVMWRLPVEAPFEQDIELAVIDDEGVHALVFPCQRLPDGWINAVTGDTLDIHPTHWRLWQIHRRDGSGLQ
;
A
#
# COMPACT_ATOMS: atom_id res chain seq x y z
N MET A 1 38.94 18.19 26.29
CA MET A 1 37.60 17.80 26.78
C MET A 1 36.93 17.15 25.58
N ASP A 2 37.17 15.85 25.45
CA ASP A 2 37.17 15.08 24.20
C ASP A 2 36.27 13.86 24.37
N GLU A 3 34.97 13.96 24.01
CA GLU A 3 34.02 12.84 24.20
C GLU A 3 32.93 12.76 23.11
N TRP A 4 33.30 12.61 21.83
CA TRP A 4 32.36 12.20 20.77
C TRP A 4 32.89 11.08 19.87
N ARG A 5 33.64 10.13 20.45
CA ARG A 5 33.85 8.81 19.87
C ARG A 5 32.80 7.84 20.40
N ALA A 6 31.69 7.72 19.68
CA ALA A 6 30.86 6.53 19.70
C ALA A 6 30.21 6.37 18.33
N GLY A 7 30.39 5.19 17.74
CA GLY A 7 30.16 4.91 16.33
C GLY A 7 28.71 4.96 15.88
N MET A 8 28.56 4.95 14.56
CA MET A 8 27.73 3.99 13.83
C MET A 8 28.00 4.21 12.34
N THR A 9 28.98 3.48 11.81
CA THR A 9 28.88 3.03 10.43
C THR A 9 27.74 2.03 10.42
N THR A 10 26.61 2.35 9.84
CA THR A 10 25.62 1.40 9.34
C THR A 10 24.71 2.17 8.41
N SER A 11 25.05 2.07 7.13
CA SER A 11 24.12 1.91 6.02
C SER A 11 22.68 2.28 6.36
N CYS A 12 22.22 3.42 5.84
CA CYS A 12 20.80 3.70 5.67
C CYS A 12 20.09 2.44 5.14
N PRO A 13 19.20 1.80 5.90
CA PRO A 13 18.36 0.75 5.36
C PRO A 13 17.09 1.43 4.83
N VAL A 14 17.13 1.84 3.57
CA VAL A 14 15.88 2.10 2.82
C VAL A 14 15.17 0.79 2.42
N ASP A 15 15.71 -0.35 2.81
CA ASP A 15 15.17 -1.69 2.54
C ASP A 15 15.30 -2.61 3.77
N LEU A 16 14.67 -2.23 4.89
CA LEU A 16 14.19 -3.24 5.84
C LEU A 16 12.80 -3.67 5.38
N VAL A 17 12.76 -4.42 4.27
CA VAL A 17 11.58 -5.20 3.88
C VAL A 17 11.27 -6.13 5.06
N ASP A 18 10.25 -5.72 5.81
CA ASP A 18 9.72 -6.36 7.00
C ASP A 18 9.43 -7.84 6.72
N ARG A 19 10.15 -8.73 7.42
CA ARG A 19 10.02 -10.18 7.19
C ARG A 19 8.86 -10.83 7.92
N ARG A 20 8.15 -10.17 8.87
CA ARG A 20 7.26 -10.92 9.79
C ARG A 20 6.11 -10.16 10.45
N GLU A 21 5.59 -9.03 9.98
CA GLU A 21 4.41 -8.44 10.65
C GLU A 21 3.36 -7.89 9.67
N GLY A 22 2.19 -8.53 9.69
CA GLY A 22 0.97 -8.13 9.00
C GLY A 22 0.35 -6.87 9.59
N LEU A 23 1.08 -5.76 9.62
CA LEU A 23 0.58 -4.47 10.06
C LEU A 23 0.10 -3.68 8.85
N VAL A 24 -1.21 -3.44 8.86
CA VAL A 24 -2.07 -2.82 7.85
C VAL A 24 -1.73 -1.34 7.70
N MET A 25 -0.51 -1.03 7.27
CA MET A 25 0.00 0.32 7.08
C MET A 25 0.08 0.63 5.58
N TRP A 26 -0.25 1.87 5.23
CA TRP A 26 -0.14 2.39 3.86
C TRP A 26 1.30 2.21 3.33
N ARG A 27 1.43 1.66 2.12
CA ARG A 27 2.67 1.31 1.42
C ARG A 27 2.83 2.11 0.13
N LEU A 28 4.02 2.10 -0.47
CA LEU A 28 4.27 2.86 -1.69
C LEU A 28 3.62 2.20 -2.92
N PRO A 29 2.98 2.94 -3.83
CA PRO A 29 2.26 2.38 -4.99
C PRO A 29 3.10 1.46 -5.87
N VAL A 30 4.42 1.66 -5.88
CA VAL A 30 5.38 0.82 -6.61
C VAL A 30 5.51 -0.60 -6.05
N GLU A 31 5.19 -0.80 -4.77
CA GLU A 31 5.20 -2.11 -4.09
C GLU A 31 3.87 -2.85 -4.24
N ALA A 32 2.86 -2.19 -4.83
CA ALA A 32 1.55 -2.77 -4.96
C ALA A 32 1.59 -4.01 -5.88
N PRO A 33 1.01 -5.14 -5.43
CA PRO A 33 0.90 -6.33 -6.23
C PRO A 33 0.00 -6.11 -7.46
N PHE A 34 0.32 -6.81 -8.54
CA PHE A 34 -0.49 -6.81 -9.76
C PHE A 34 -1.74 -7.67 -9.56
N GLU A 35 -2.86 -7.25 -10.15
CA GLU A 35 -4.12 -8.03 -10.20
C GLU A 35 -4.66 -8.44 -8.80
N GLN A 36 -4.27 -7.70 -7.76
CA GLN A 36 -4.70 -7.94 -6.39
C GLN A 36 -5.55 -6.78 -5.87
N ASP A 37 -6.65 -7.14 -5.21
CA ASP A 37 -7.57 -6.16 -4.63
C ASP A 37 -6.89 -5.37 -3.50
N ILE A 38 -6.69 -4.08 -3.76
CA ILE A 38 -6.06 -3.15 -2.84
C ILE A 38 -6.88 -1.87 -2.72
N GLU A 39 -6.73 -1.19 -1.58
CA GLU A 39 -7.23 0.16 -1.42
C GLU A 39 -6.13 1.16 -1.77
N LEU A 40 -6.42 2.11 -2.66
CA LEU A 40 -5.48 3.16 -3.05
C LEU A 40 -5.82 4.45 -2.33
N ALA A 41 -4.80 5.20 -1.91
CA ALA A 41 -4.94 6.58 -1.48
C ALA A 41 -4.39 7.49 -2.57
N VAL A 42 -5.22 8.34 -3.12
CA VAL A 42 -4.87 9.33 -4.14
C VAL A 42 -4.76 10.71 -3.48
N ILE A 43 -4.03 11.62 -4.11
CA ILE A 43 -3.99 13.02 -3.69
C ILE A 43 -4.69 13.88 -4.74
N ASP A 44 -5.59 14.74 -4.27
CA ASP A 44 -6.34 15.71 -5.08
C ASP A 44 -6.17 17.12 -4.48
N ASP A 45 -6.88 18.12 -5.01
CA ASP A 45 -6.86 19.51 -4.55
C ASP A 45 -7.21 19.63 -3.06
N GLU A 46 -8.08 18.75 -2.57
CA GLU A 46 -8.51 18.69 -1.16
C GLU A 46 -7.53 17.91 -0.25
N GLY A 47 -6.53 17.25 -0.82
CA GLY A 47 -5.52 16.45 -0.11
C GLY A 47 -5.63 14.95 -0.36
N VAL A 48 -5.08 14.16 0.57
CA VAL A 48 -4.97 12.69 0.42
C VAL A 48 -6.27 12.02 0.84
N HIS A 49 -6.88 11.27 -0.07
CA HIS A 49 -8.10 10.49 0.18
C HIS A 49 -7.99 9.04 -0.31
N ALA A 50 -8.54 8.11 0.47
CA ALA A 50 -8.59 6.70 0.13
C ALA A 50 -9.80 6.41 -0.78
N LEU A 51 -9.59 5.60 -1.81
CA LEU A 51 -10.65 5.08 -2.67
C LEU A 51 -11.46 4.07 -1.88
N VAL A 52 -12.78 4.26 -1.86
CA VAL A 52 -13.73 3.40 -1.13
C VAL A 52 -14.10 2.12 -1.89
N PHE A 53 -13.28 1.72 -2.86
CA PHE A 53 -13.49 0.56 -3.72
C PHE A 53 -12.17 -0.19 -3.97
N PRO A 54 -12.23 -1.52 -4.16
CA PRO A 54 -11.05 -2.30 -4.49
C PRO A 54 -10.53 -1.90 -5.86
N CYS A 55 -9.23 -1.67 -5.93
CA CYS A 55 -8.48 -1.37 -7.15
C CYS A 55 -7.46 -2.46 -7.39
N GLN A 56 -7.07 -2.66 -8.65
CA GLN A 56 -6.00 -3.56 -9.03
C GLN A 56 -4.94 -2.80 -9.81
N ARG A 57 -3.68 -3.15 -9.57
CA ARG A 57 -2.58 -2.68 -10.38
C ARG A 57 -2.47 -3.54 -11.64
N LEU A 58 -2.47 -2.89 -12.79
CA LEU A 58 -2.11 -3.49 -14.07
C LEU A 58 -0.78 -2.92 -14.58
N PRO A 59 -0.16 -3.56 -15.59
CA PRO A 59 0.99 -2.99 -16.28
C PRO A 59 0.70 -1.62 -16.92
N ASP A 60 -0.53 -1.42 -17.38
CA ASP A 60 -0.99 -0.21 -18.08
C ASP A 60 -1.46 0.90 -17.12
N GLY A 61 -1.62 0.61 -15.83
CA GLY A 61 -2.14 1.59 -14.86
C GLY A 61 -2.96 0.94 -13.76
N TRP A 62 -3.99 1.65 -13.29
CA TRP A 62 -4.89 1.17 -12.25
C TRP A 62 -6.25 0.86 -12.85
N ILE A 63 -6.91 -0.16 -12.33
CA ILE A 63 -8.30 -0.45 -12.69
C ILE A 63 -9.15 -0.58 -11.45
N ASN A 64 -10.43 -0.27 -11.59
CA ASN A 64 -11.43 -0.60 -10.58
C ASN A 64 -11.69 -2.12 -10.63
N ALA A 65 -11.46 -2.84 -9.54
CA ALA A 65 -11.66 -4.29 -9.49
C ALA A 65 -13.16 -4.68 -9.54
N VAL A 66 -14.05 -3.75 -9.18
CA VAL A 66 -15.51 -3.96 -9.19
C VAL A 66 -16.08 -3.80 -10.60
N THR A 67 -15.68 -2.75 -11.31
CA THR A 67 -16.28 -2.39 -12.60
C THR A 67 -15.40 -2.77 -13.80
N GLY A 68 -14.10 -2.93 -13.60
CA GLY A 68 -13.12 -3.16 -14.65
C GLY A 68 -12.69 -1.90 -15.40
N ASP A 69 -13.14 -0.72 -14.96
CA ASP A 69 -12.78 0.55 -15.61
C ASP A 69 -11.33 0.95 -15.32
N THR A 70 -10.64 1.46 -16.34
CA THR A 70 -9.31 2.06 -16.20
C THR A 70 -9.39 3.38 -15.43
N LEU A 71 -8.59 3.48 -14.37
CA LEU A 71 -8.49 4.63 -13.50
C LEU A 71 -7.21 5.40 -13.84
N ASP A 72 -7.39 6.62 -14.35
CA ASP A 72 -6.29 7.58 -14.54
C ASP A 72 -6.09 8.37 -13.24
N ILE A 73 -5.43 7.74 -12.27
CA ILE A 73 -5.19 8.29 -10.95
C ILE A 73 -3.71 8.17 -10.58
N HIS A 74 -3.25 9.12 -9.76
CA HIS A 74 -1.91 9.10 -9.17
C HIS A 74 -2.02 8.72 -7.69
N PRO A 75 -2.01 7.41 -7.36
CA PRO A 75 -1.99 7.00 -5.97
C PRO A 75 -0.69 7.45 -5.32
N THR A 76 -0.81 7.94 -4.09
CA THR A 76 0.31 8.25 -3.20
C THR A 76 0.69 7.04 -2.36
N HIS A 77 -0.30 6.24 -1.95
CA HIS A 77 -0.11 5.05 -1.14
C HIS A 77 -1.13 3.97 -1.51
N TRP A 78 -0.87 2.73 -1.09
CA TRP A 78 -1.81 1.62 -1.16
C TRP A 78 -1.84 0.81 0.13
N ARG A 79 -2.89 0.06 0.37
CA ARG A 79 -2.92 -0.99 1.40
C ARG A 79 -3.77 -2.16 0.92
N LEU A 80 -3.61 -3.31 1.55
CA LEU A 80 -4.47 -4.45 1.27
C LEU A 80 -5.94 -4.08 1.49
N TRP A 81 -6.79 -4.38 0.52
CA TRP A 81 -8.23 -4.21 0.65
C TRP A 81 -8.71 -5.07 1.82
N GLN A 82 -9.02 -4.41 2.94
CA GLN A 82 -9.57 -5.09 4.10
C GLN A 82 -11.04 -5.34 3.79
N ILE A 83 -11.31 -6.45 3.09
CA ILE A 83 -12.62 -7.07 3.13
C ILE A 83 -12.92 -7.32 4.60
N HIS A 84 -13.68 -6.42 5.23
CA HIS A 84 -14.53 -6.81 6.33
C HIS A 84 -15.32 -7.96 5.74
N ARG A 85 -14.95 -9.19 6.07
CA ARG A 85 -15.81 -10.33 5.79
C ARG A 85 -17.14 -9.96 6.43
N ARG A 86 -18.10 -9.45 5.65
CA ARG A 86 -19.48 -9.79 5.90
C ARG A 86 -19.51 -11.27 5.65
N ASP A 87 -19.33 -11.96 6.77
CA ASP A 87 -19.64 -13.35 7.02
C ASP A 87 -20.04 -14.11 5.76
N GLY A 88 -19.05 -14.77 5.18
CA GLY A 88 -19.17 -15.55 3.97
C GLY A 88 -18.28 -16.77 4.11
N SER A 89 -18.65 -17.63 5.06
CA SER A 89 -18.17 -19.00 5.26
C SER A 89 -16.73 -19.23 5.71
N GLY A 90 -16.64 -19.69 6.96
CA GLY A 90 -15.72 -20.71 7.41
C GLY A 90 -16.46 -21.69 8.31
N LEU A 91 -17.55 -22.30 7.82
CA LEU A 91 -18.01 -23.57 8.38
C LEU A 91 -16.99 -24.63 7.94
N GLN A 92 -16.11 -25.04 8.84
CA GLN A 92 -15.67 -26.43 9.01
C GLN A 92 -15.02 -26.65 10.37
#